data_AF-A0A960HFX3-F1
#
_entry.id   AF-A0A960HFX3-F1
#
_cell.length_a   1.000
_cell.length_b   1.000
_cell.length_c   1.000
_cell.angle_alpha   90.00
_cell.angle_beta   90.00
_cell.angle_gamma   90.00
#
_symmetry.space_group_name_H-M   'P 1'
#
loop_
_entity.id
_entity.type
_entity.pdbx_description
1 polymer ?
#
loop_
_entity_poly.entity_id
_entity_poly.type
_entity_poly.pdbx_seq_one_letter_code
_entity_poly.pdbx_strand_id
1 'polypeptide(L)'
;LVSLCVDDGQEQARALEVAVQLAGMAQAAIRWTKHTLNHWYRQAGPIFDASLAYEFYGFGGPDAAEGLASHREKRAPSFDGPTSE
;
A
#
# COMPACT_ATOMS: atom_id res chain seq x y z
N LEU A 1 8.28 -1.56 -3.00
CA LEU A 1 9.53 -0.78 -2.92
C LEU A 1 9.74 -0.37 -1.48
N VAL A 2 10.95 -0.50 -0.92
CA VAL A 2 11.26 -0.28 0.49
C VAL A 2 12.60 0.44 0.64
N SER A 3 12.86 1.07 1.80
CA SER A 3 14.11 1.79 2.04
C SER A 3 15.31 0.86 2.26
N LEU A 4 15.10 -0.31 2.86
CA LEU A 4 16.13 -1.32 3.16
C LEU A 4 15.53 -2.72 2.99
N CYS A 5 16.34 -3.66 2.50
CA CYS A 5 16.08 -5.10 2.56
C CYS A 5 17.14 -5.75 3.45
N VAL A 6 16.73 -6.73 4.25
CA VAL A 6 17.60 -7.52 5.13
C VAL A 6 17.28 -9.00 4.97
N ASP A 7 18.15 -9.85 5.50
CA ASP A 7 17.93 -11.29 5.51
C ASP A 7 16.72 -11.67 6.37
N ASP A 8 16.13 -12.83 6.07
CA ASP A 8 14.99 -13.38 6.80
C ASP A 8 15.31 -13.57 8.29
N GLY A 9 14.39 -13.13 9.16
CA GLY A 9 14.54 -13.14 10.62
C GLY A 9 15.29 -11.93 11.20
N GLN A 10 15.85 -11.04 10.38
CA GLN A 10 16.52 -9.82 10.84
C GLN A 10 15.63 -8.57 10.75
N GLU A 11 14.47 -8.65 10.09
CA GLU A 11 13.58 -7.52 9.80
C GLU A 11 13.13 -6.79 11.05
N GLN A 12 12.73 -7.53 12.09
CA GLN A 12 12.24 -6.94 13.33
C GLN A 12 13.38 -6.26 14.11
N ALA A 13 14.54 -6.90 14.19
CA ALA A 13 15.70 -6.34 14.87
C ALA A 13 16.15 -5.04 14.18
N ARG A 14 16.22 -5.05 12.84
CA ARG A 14 16.60 -3.87 12.06
C ARG A 14 15.57 -2.75 12.15
N ALA A 15 14.27 -3.07 12.10
CA ALA A 15 13.20 -2.09 12.24
C ALA A 15 13.25 -1.41 13.62
N LEU A 16 13.47 -2.19 14.69
CA LEU A 16 13.58 -1.66 16.05
C LEU A 16 14.82 -0.78 16.21
N GLU A 17 15.97 -1.19 15.66
CA GLU A 17 17.19 -0.38 15.68
C GLU A 17 16.97 1.01 15.06
N VAL A 18 16.34 1.06 13.87
CA VAL A 18 16.00 2.33 13.22
C VAL A 18 15.01 3.15 14.06
N ALA A 19 14.00 2.52 14.65
CA ALA A 19 13.05 3.20 15.51
C ALA A 19 13.71 3.80 16.76
N VAL A 20 14.61 3.05 17.42
CA VAL A 20 15.37 3.51 18.58
C VAL A 20 16.30 4.66 18.21
N GLN A 21 16.99 4.56 17.07
CA GLN A 21 17.82 5.65 16.55
C GLN A 21 16.98 6.93 16.35
N LEU A 22 15.83 6.83 15.67
CA LEU A 22 14.93 7.98 15.46
C LEU A 22 14.36 8.53 16.77
N ALA A 23 14.12 7.67 17.77
CA ALA A 23 13.64 8.08 19.08
C ALA A 23 14.70 8.91 19.86
N GLY A 24 15.98 8.59 19.68
CA GLY A 24 17.10 9.33 20.29
C GLY A 24 17.44 10.68 19.62
N MET A 25 16.81 11.01 18.49
CA MET A 25 17.09 12.23 17.71
C MET A 25 16.16 13.40 18.07
N ALA A 26 16.45 14.59 17.52
CA ALA A 26 15.64 15.79 17.69
C ALA A 26 14.22 15.64 17.09
N GLN A 27 13.25 15.32 17.97
CA GLN A 27 11.89 14.93 17.58
C GLN A 27 11.16 15.98 16.74
N ALA A 28 11.30 17.27 17.06
CA ALA A 28 10.65 18.34 16.31
C ALA A 28 11.16 18.40 14.86
N ALA A 29 12.48 18.32 14.67
CA ALA A 29 13.10 18.33 13.35
C ALA A 29 12.61 17.14 12.51
N ILE A 30 12.65 15.91 13.05
CA ILE A 30 12.18 14.71 12.33
C ILE A 30 10.71 14.84 11.91
N ARG A 31 9.84 15.28 12.84
CA ARG A 31 8.41 15.40 12.56
C ARG A 31 8.13 16.42 11.48
N TRP A 32 8.80 17.57 11.50
CA TRP A 32 8.65 18.58 10.46
C TRP A 32 9.25 18.14 9.13
N THR A 33 10.41 17.49 9.11
CA THR A 33 10.97 16.91 7.88
C THR A 33 10.00 15.92 7.25
N LYS A 34 9.45 14.96 8.02
CA LYS A 34 8.41 14.04 7.54
C LYS A 34 7.18 14.79 7.04
N HIS A 35 6.72 15.79 7.78
CA HIS A 35 5.53 16.56 7.41
C HIS A 35 5.72 17.27 6.07
N THR A 36 6.87 17.91 5.86
CA THR A 36 7.23 18.59 4.62
C THR A 36 7.33 17.60 3.46
N LEU A 37 8.05 16.48 3.62
CA LEU A 37 8.16 15.46 2.58
C LEU A 37 6.80 14.86 2.20
N ASN A 38 5.92 14.64 3.17
CA ASN A 38 4.59 14.09 2.93
C ASN A 38 3.66 15.02 2.13
N HIS A 39 4.02 16.30 1.88
CA HIS A 39 3.22 17.13 0.98
C HIS A 39 3.20 16.61 -0.46
N TRP A 40 4.24 15.91 -0.91
CA TRP A 40 4.23 15.22 -2.21
C TRP A 40 3.07 14.21 -2.31
N TYR A 41 2.84 13.43 -1.25
CA TYR A 41 1.70 12.51 -1.21
C TYR A 41 0.37 13.25 -1.10
N ARG A 42 0.30 14.30 -0.27
CA ARG A 42 -0.95 15.07 -0.11
C ARG A 42 -1.40 15.75 -1.41
N GLN A 43 -0.44 16.20 -2.22
CA GLN A 43 -0.73 16.77 -3.54
C GLN A 43 -1.42 15.76 -4.47
N ALA A 44 -1.09 14.47 -4.33
CA ALA A 44 -1.72 13.38 -5.07
C ALA A 44 -3.02 12.85 -4.43
N GLY A 45 -3.54 13.50 -3.37
CA GLY A 45 -4.76 13.10 -2.67
C GLY A 45 -5.97 12.85 -3.59
N PRO A 46 -6.33 13.78 -4.49
CA PRO A 46 -7.47 13.57 -5.40
C PRO A 46 -7.29 12.40 -6.37
N ILE A 47 -6.05 12.10 -6.78
CA ILE A 47 -5.74 10.94 -7.63
C ILE A 47 -5.98 9.64 -6.84
N PHE A 48 -5.54 9.62 -5.59
CA PHE A 48 -5.78 8.51 -4.68
C PHE A 48 -7.28 8.30 -4.42
N ASP A 49 -8.03 9.36 -4.12
CA ASP A 49 -9.48 9.29 -3.87
C ASP A 49 -10.24 8.74 -5.09
N ALA A 50 -9.89 9.18 -6.29
CA ALA A 50 -10.48 8.66 -7.53
C ALA A 50 -10.15 7.17 -7.73
N SER A 51 -8.89 6.76 -7.51
CA SER A 51 -8.52 5.34 -7.62
C SER A 51 -9.29 4.45 -6.65
N LEU A 52 -9.51 4.92 -5.41
CA LEU A 52 -10.27 4.20 -4.41
C LEU A 52 -11.75 4.11 -4.79
N ALA A 53 -12.33 5.21 -5.30
CA ALA A 53 -13.71 5.22 -5.77
C ALA A 53 -13.92 4.21 -6.91
N TYR A 54 -13.02 4.16 -7.89
CA TYR A 54 -13.10 3.22 -9.01
C TYR A 54 -12.88 1.76 -8.58
N GLU A 55 -11.99 1.51 -7.61
CA GLU A 55 -11.86 0.18 -7.00
C GLU A 55 -13.17 -0.28 -6.36
N PHE A 56 -13.81 0.57 -5.56
CA PHE A 56 -15.10 0.28 -4.90
C PHE A 56 -16.25 0.12 -5.88
N TYR A 57 -16.24 0.87 -6.98
CA TYR A 57 -17.19 0.67 -8.06
C TYR A 57 -17.01 -0.71 -8.72
N GLY A 58 -15.77 -1.10 -9.01
CA GLY A 58 -15.43 -2.39 -9.62
C GLY A 58 -15.66 -3.61 -8.71
N PHE A 59 -15.67 -3.43 -7.38
CA PHE A 59 -15.91 -4.53 -6.43
C PHE A 59 -17.25 -5.25 -6.60
N GLY A 60 -18.27 -4.55 -7.13
CA GLY A 60 -19.57 -5.15 -7.44
C GLY A 60 -19.61 -5.96 -8.75
N GLY A 61 -18.52 -5.95 -9.51
CA GLY A 61 -18.41 -6.57 -10.83
C GLY A 61 -18.13 -8.08 -10.82
N PRO A 62 -18.36 -8.76 -11.96
CA PRO A 62 -18.07 -10.18 -12.10
C PRO A 62 -16.56 -10.50 -11.97
N ASP A 63 -15.68 -9.59 -12.40
CA ASP A 63 -14.23 -9.80 -12.35
C ASP A 63 -13.69 -9.88 -10.92
N ALA A 64 -14.26 -9.12 -9.98
CA ALA A 64 -13.88 -9.18 -8.57
C ALA A 64 -14.26 -10.55 -7.96
N ALA A 65 -15.45 -11.05 -8.29
CA ALA A 65 -15.91 -12.37 -7.85
C ALA A 65 -15.05 -13.50 -8.42
N GLU A 66 -14.69 -13.42 -9.71
CA GLU A 66 -13.84 -14.40 -10.38
C GLU A 66 -12.39 -14.34 -9.86
N GLY A 67 -11.84 -13.15 -9.62
CA GLY A 67 -10.53 -12.98 -9.00
C GLY A 67 -10.45 -13.67 -7.64
N LEU A 68 -11.51 -13.58 -6.84
CA LEU A 68 -11.62 -14.27 -5.55
C LEU A 68 -11.76 -15.79 -5.73
N ALA A 69 -12.63 -16.24 -6.64
CA ALA A 69 -12.87 -17.66 -6.89
C ALA A 69 -11.60 -18.36 -7.40
N SER A 70 -10.98 -17.82 -8.45
CA SER A 70 -9.73 -18.34 -9.03
C SER A 70 -8.58 -18.38 -8.03
N HIS A 71 -8.45 -17.36 -7.17
CA HIS A 71 -7.44 -17.35 -6.10
C HIS A 71 -7.67 -18.48 -5.07
N ARG A 72 -8.92 -18.70 -4.65
CA ARG A 72 -9.30 -19.80 -3.74
C ARG A 72 -9.08 -21.18 -4.37
N GLU A 73 -9.40 -21.31 -5.65
CA GLU A 73 -9.30 -22.54 -6.42
C GLU A 73 -7.88 -22.79 -6.96
N LYS A 74 -6.95 -21.84 -6.81
CA LYS A 74 -5.56 -21.89 -7.29
C LYS A 74 -5.46 -22.16 -8.80
N ARG A 75 -6.37 -21.57 -9.57
CA ARG A 75 -6.38 -21.62 -11.04
C ARG A 75 -6.15 -20.23 -11.62
N ALA A 76 -5.89 -20.17 -12.92
CA ALA A 76 -5.89 -18.89 -13.63
C ALA A 76 -7.33 -18.31 -13.66
N PRO A 77 -7.49 -16.98 -13.57
CA PRO A 77 -8.80 -16.35 -13.72
C PRO A 77 -9.26 -16.36 -15.19
N SER A 78 -10.57 -16.37 -15.40
CA SER A 78 -11.24 -16.21 -16.70
C SER A 78 -12.14 -14.98 -16.68
N PHE A 79 -11.69 -13.89 -17.31
CA PHE A 79 -12.44 -12.63 -17.40
C PHE A 79 -13.20 -12.54 -18.73
N ASP A 80 -14.24 -13.35 -18.87
CA ASP A 80 -15.09 -13.45 -20.07
C ASP A 80 -16.48 -12.81 -19.89
N GLY A 81 -16.78 -12.33 -18.68
CA GLY A 81 -18.01 -11.65 -18.34
C GLY A 81 -18.06 -10.18 -18.83
N PRO A 82 -19.26 -9.55 -18.78
CA PRO A 82 -19.37 -8.11 -19.04
C PRO A 82 -18.57 -7.33 -18.00
N THR A 83 -17.91 -6.25 -18.43
CA THR A 83 -17.27 -5.32 -17.50
C THR A 83 -18.31 -4.72 -16.56
N SER A 84 -17.90 -4.33 -15.35
CA SER A 84 -18.74 -3.57 -14.42
C SER A 84 -19.02 -2.12 -14.88
N GLU A 85 -18.42 -1.72 -16.01
CA GLU A 85 -18.67 -0.47 -16.74
C GLU A 85 -19.47 -0.74 -18.02
#